data_AF-A0A957X7G4-F1
#
_entry.id   AF-A0A957X7G4-F1
#
_cell.length_a   1.000
_cell.length_b   1.000
_cell.length_c   1.000
_cell.angle_alpha   90.00
_cell.angle_beta   90.00
_cell.angle_gamma   90.00
#
_symmetry.space_group_name_H-M   'P 1'
#
loop_
_entity.id
_entity.type
_entity.pdbx_description
1 polymer ?
#
loop_
_entity_poly.entity_id
_entity_poly.type
_entity_poly.pdbx_seq_one_letter_code
_entity_poly.pdbx_strand_id
1 'polypeptide(L)'
;DDDPIPKLREDRPAWEQDDPYQPAERSRPNGYLDYLTWQNRRILLKPETLSNGSVVVRQMTMAPGLRLDGEILNPLMHYDAHNKAERPLPLRFSEAKALWRDSSALFRLRTSGYRPPLVVEWLANLSWEGLVASSETRRLFALGMANDQAKMEFFRSERMPLRTEYLADKALVDALDDALKLAEDVARQLWGATRTLATFLIAPEADLPDAHKPQAEDLNQLMGPWGVERRYWARLEASFMATLAALPDDPSDAVKTWRTTLKQTAWQALNGIADSLGTAPKVLKASVQARGQLAAGLAKVLPA
;
A
#
# COMPACT_ATOMS: atom_id res chain seq x y z
N ASP A 1 -21.38 -13.54 19.18
CA ASP A 1 -20.48 -13.07 18.12
C ASP A 1 -19.56 -14.18 17.71
N ASP A 2 -19.63 -14.53 16.44
CA ASP A 2 -18.99 -15.71 15.84
C ASP A 2 -17.82 -15.27 14.91
N ASP A 3 -17.17 -14.16 15.24
CA ASP A 3 -15.98 -13.66 14.55
C ASP A 3 -14.71 -14.40 15.04
N PRO A 4 -13.68 -14.56 14.19
CA PRO A 4 -13.60 -14.12 12.80
C PRO A 4 -14.28 -15.06 11.78
N ILE A 5 -14.56 -16.30 12.18
CA ILE A 5 -15.22 -17.35 11.41
C ILE A 5 -16.12 -18.12 12.40
N PRO A 6 -17.37 -18.45 12.04
CA PRO A 6 -18.27 -19.17 12.94
C PRO A 6 -17.67 -20.46 13.46
N LYS A 7 -17.70 -20.62 14.79
CA LYS A 7 -17.06 -21.74 15.48
C LYS A 7 -18.05 -22.87 15.72
N LEU A 8 -17.86 -23.96 15.00
CA LEU A 8 -18.51 -25.23 15.25
C LEU A 8 -17.75 -26.02 16.33
N ARG A 9 -18.40 -27.02 16.91
CA ARG A 9 -17.81 -27.92 17.92
C ARG A 9 -16.59 -28.67 17.37
N GLU A 10 -16.55 -28.86 16.06
CA GLU A 10 -15.53 -29.60 15.34
C GLU A 10 -14.31 -28.75 14.96
N ASP A 11 -14.31 -27.43 15.24
CA ASP A 11 -13.19 -26.53 14.93
C ASP A 11 -11.90 -27.00 15.60
N ARG A 12 -10.91 -27.32 14.76
CA ARG A 12 -9.58 -27.78 15.15
C ARG A 12 -8.64 -27.65 13.95
N PRO A 13 -7.34 -27.48 14.17
CA PRO A 13 -6.38 -27.42 13.08
C PRO A 13 -6.31 -28.75 12.31
N ALA A 14 -5.82 -28.70 11.08
CA ALA A 14 -5.80 -29.85 10.17
C ALA A 14 -5.09 -31.11 10.73
N TRP A 15 -4.11 -30.97 11.63
CA TRP A 15 -3.39 -32.09 12.24
C TRP A 15 -4.14 -32.77 13.39
N GLU A 16 -5.25 -32.20 13.87
CA GLU A 16 -6.12 -32.78 14.91
C GLU A 16 -7.41 -33.39 14.32
N GLN A 17 -7.59 -33.28 12.99
CA GLN A 17 -8.72 -33.86 12.27
C GLN A 17 -8.36 -35.29 11.81
N ASP A 18 -9.32 -36.22 11.88
CA ASP A 18 -9.12 -37.60 11.40
C ASP A 18 -8.78 -37.63 9.90
N ASP A 19 -9.49 -36.82 9.09
CA ASP A 19 -9.12 -36.50 7.71
C ASP A 19 -9.52 -35.05 7.40
N PRO A 20 -8.55 -34.11 7.28
CA PRO A 20 -8.85 -32.69 7.05
C PRO A 20 -9.37 -32.38 5.64
N TYR A 21 -9.41 -33.38 4.76
CA TYR A 21 -9.94 -33.26 3.40
C TYR A 21 -11.38 -33.79 3.25
N GLN A 22 -12.00 -34.28 4.32
CA GLN A 22 -13.36 -34.82 4.28
C GLN A 22 -14.39 -33.90 4.93
N PRO A 23 -15.63 -33.83 4.41
CA PRO A 23 -16.02 -34.36 3.10
C PRO A 23 -15.35 -33.57 1.95
N ALA A 24 -15.08 -34.24 0.83
CA ALA A 24 -14.35 -33.65 -0.30
C ALA A 24 -14.99 -32.39 -0.90
N GLU A 25 -16.29 -32.21 -0.68
CA GLU A 25 -17.08 -31.07 -1.16
C GLU A 25 -17.10 -29.88 -0.19
N ARG A 26 -16.52 -30.02 1.02
CA ARG A 26 -16.57 -28.93 2.00
C ARG A 26 -15.84 -27.70 1.48
N SER A 27 -16.51 -26.56 1.57
CA SER A 27 -15.99 -25.26 1.16
C SER A 27 -15.90 -24.24 2.28
N ARG A 28 -16.48 -24.55 3.45
CA ARG A 28 -16.48 -23.69 4.63
C ARG A 28 -15.71 -24.38 5.77
N PRO A 29 -14.82 -23.64 6.47
CA PRO A 29 -14.18 -24.14 7.67
C PRO A 29 -15.15 -24.36 8.83
N ASN A 30 -14.81 -25.30 9.69
CA ASN A 30 -15.52 -25.55 10.95
C ASN A 30 -15.31 -24.43 11.98
N GLY A 31 -14.31 -23.56 11.77
CA GLY A 31 -14.01 -22.41 12.60
C GLY A 31 -12.66 -21.79 12.24
N TYR A 32 -12.12 -20.95 13.11
CA TYR A 32 -10.91 -20.19 12.80
C TYR A 32 -9.64 -21.06 12.78
N LEU A 33 -9.54 -22.10 13.62
CA LEU A 33 -8.37 -22.99 13.62
C LEU A 33 -8.29 -23.80 12.33
N ASP A 34 -9.43 -24.31 11.89
CA ASP A 34 -9.56 -25.00 10.61
C ASP A 34 -9.31 -24.06 9.41
N TYR A 35 -9.80 -22.81 9.47
CA TYR A 35 -9.52 -21.79 8.46
C TYR A 35 -8.02 -21.51 8.30
N LEU A 36 -7.29 -21.31 9.41
CA LEU A 36 -5.85 -21.04 9.41
C LEU A 36 -5.01 -22.19 8.86
N THR A 37 -5.57 -23.40 8.83
CA THR A 37 -4.90 -24.62 8.38
C THR A 37 -5.59 -25.26 7.18
N TRP A 38 -6.37 -24.48 6.44
CA TRP A 38 -7.21 -24.96 5.34
C TRP A 38 -6.42 -25.69 4.26
N GLN A 39 -6.79 -26.93 3.98
CA GLN A 39 -6.05 -27.82 3.07
C GLN A 39 -6.44 -27.61 1.60
N ASN A 40 -6.02 -26.50 0.99
CA ASN A 40 -6.33 -26.17 -0.41
C ASN A 40 -5.50 -26.93 -1.46
N ARG A 41 -4.49 -27.70 -1.03
CA ARG A 41 -3.62 -28.54 -1.85
C ARG A 41 -3.35 -29.84 -1.12
N ARG A 42 -3.20 -30.91 -1.87
CA ARG A 42 -2.66 -32.19 -1.40
C ARG A 42 -1.20 -32.26 -1.81
N ILE A 43 -0.29 -32.26 -0.85
CA ILE A 43 1.16 -32.30 -1.09
C ILE A 43 1.72 -33.56 -0.43
N LEU A 44 2.46 -34.36 -1.19
CA LEU A 44 3.23 -35.49 -0.69
C LEU A 44 4.69 -35.30 -1.09
N LEU A 45 5.55 -35.11 -0.09
CA LEU A 45 6.99 -35.04 -0.25
C LEU A 45 7.56 -36.47 -0.33
N LYS A 46 8.52 -36.70 -1.22
CA LYS A 46 9.22 -38.00 -1.35
C LYS A 46 10.64 -37.87 -0.81
N PRO A 47 10.89 -38.23 0.46
CA PRO A 47 12.22 -38.15 1.05
C PRO A 47 13.16 -39.23 0.49
N GLU A 48 14.43 -38.89 0.36
CA GLU A 48 15.53 -39.78 -0.04
C GLU A 48 16.66 -39.62 0.99
N THR A 49 17.25 -40.73 1.43
CA THR A 49 18.45 -40.71 2.27
C THR A 49 19.70 -40.84 1.40
N LEU A 50 20.57 -39.83 1.45
CA LEU A 50 21.84 -39.83 0.72
C LEU A 50 22.85 -40.78 1.37
N SER A 51 23.93 -41.11 0.65
CA SER A 51 25.02 -41.98 1.14
C SER A 51 25.72 -41.46 2.40
N ASN A 52 25.66 -40.15 2.66
CA ASN A 52 26.18 -39.52 3.88
C ASN A 52 25.17 -39.52 5.05
N GLY A 53 24.01 -40.18 4.91
CA GLY A 53 22.96 -40.26 5.92
C GLY A 53 22.01 -39.06 5.99
N SER A 54 22.21 -38.02 5.19
CA SER A 54 21.30 -36.86 5.17
C SER A 54 20.01 -37.16 4.41
N VAL A 55 18.88 -36.68 4.92
CA VAL A 55 17.57 -36.78 4.25
C VAL A 55 17.35 -35.53 3.39
N VAL A 56 17.03 -35.75 2.12
CA VAL A 56 16.70 -34.69 1.16
C VAL A 56 15.33 -34.95 0.53
N VAL A 57 14.66 -33.90 0.05
CA VAL A 57 13.44 -34.01 -0.76
C VAL A 57 13.74 -33.45 -2.13
N ARG A 58 13.79 -34.33 -3.14
CA ARG A 58 14.03 -33.95 -4.56
C ARG A 58 12.78 -34.08 -5.41
N GLN A 59 11.77 -34.78 -4.92
CA GLN A 59 10.52 -35.04 -5.62
C GLN A 59 9.34 -34.78 -4.69
N MET A 60 8.25 -34.28 -5.27
CA MET A 60 6.96 -34.17 -4.61
C MET A 60 5.85 -34.49 -5.61
N THR A 61 4.69 -34.88 -5.11
CA THR A 61 3.44 -34.86 -5.87
C THR A 61 2.51 -33.81 -5.28
N MET A 62 1.86 -33.04 -6.15
CA MET A 62 0.88 -32.03 -5.77
C MET A 62 -0.42 -32.26 -6.52
N ALA A 63 -1.55 -32.22 -5.82
CA ALA A 63 -2.88 -32.26 -6.39
C ALA A 63 -3.79 -31.18 -5.77
N PRO A 64 -4.90 -30.81 -6.41
CA PRO A 64 -5.90 -29.93 -5.79
C PRO A 64 -6.41 -30.49 -4.46
N GLY A 65 -6.62 -29.61 -3.48
CA GLY A 65 -7.30 -29.92 -2.23
C GLY A 65 -8.70 -29.31 -2.20
N LEU A 66 -9.14 -28.89 -1.02
CA LEU A 66 -10.44 -28.25 -0.81
C LEU A 66 -10.50 -26.86 -1.44
N ARG A 67 -11.66 -26.48 -1.97
CA ARG A 67 -11.92 -25.12 -2.44
C ARG A 67 -12.54 -24.31 -1.31
N LEU A 68 -11.97 -23.16 -0.96
CA LEU A 68 -12.59 -22.26 0.00
C LEU A 68 -13.72 -21.48 -0.69
N ASP A 69 -14.85 -21.34 -0.01
CA ASP A 69 -15.96 -20.50 -0.45
C ASP A 69 -15.47 -19.05 -0.62
N GLY A 70 -15.75 -18.46 -1.78
CA GLY A 70 -15.32 -17.10 -2.13
C GLY A 70 -16.06 -15.99 -1.36
N GLU A 71 -17.11 -16.32 -0.60
CA GLU A 71 -17.76 -15.40 0.33
C GLU A 71 -17.01 -15.26 1.66
N ILE A 72 -16.10 -16.20 1.97
CA ILE A 72 -15.28 -16.12 3.19
C ILE A 72 -14.21 -15.05 2.99
N LEU A 73 -14.40 -13.94 3.67
CA LEU A 73 -13.42 -12.85 3.70
C LEU A 73 -12.28 -13.19 4.66
N ASN A 74 -11.06 -12.90 4.25
CA ASN A 74 -9.87 -13.13 5.05
C ASN A 74 -9.84 -12.14 6.23
N PRO A 75 -9.84 -12.62 7.48
CA PRO A 75 -9.90 -11.77 8.66
C PRO A 75 -8.66 -10.89 8.86
N LEU A 76 -7.56 -11.18 8.17
CA LEU A 76 -6.31 -10.41 8.24
C LEU A 76 -6.20 -9.33 7.15
N MET A 77 -7.22 -9.20 6.28
CA MET A 77 -7.22 -8.25 5.18
C MET A 77 -8.17 -7.08 5.45
N HIS A 78 -7.84 -5.91 4.91
CA HIS A 78 -8.73 -4.77 4.86
C HIS A 78 -9.65 -4.87 3.64
N TYR A 79 -10.93 -4.51 3.79
CA TYR A 79 -11.89 -4.40 2.69
C TYR A 79 -12.59 -3.04 2.71
N ASP A 80 -12.89 -2.52 1.52
CA ASP A 80 -13.69 -1.32 1.31
C ASP A 80 -14.98 -1.68 0.54
N ALA A 81 -16.12 -1.59 1.23
CA ALA A 81 -17.44 -1.87 0.67
C ALA A 81 -17.98 -0.72 -0.20
N HIS A 82 -17.35 0.45 -0.21
CA HIS A 82 -17.67 1.54 -1.16
C HIS A 82 -17.08 1.29 -2.54
N ASN A 83 -16.20 0.29 -2.68
CA ASN A 83 -15.74 -0.12 -3.98
C ASN A 83 -16.93 -0.67 -4.80
N LYS A 84 -17.12 -0.16 -6.03
CA LYS A 84 -18.22 -0.55 -6.94
C LYS A 84 -18.10 -1.98 -7.50
N ALA A 85 -17.21 -2.79 -6.95
CA ALA A 85 -17.07 -4.18 -7.32
C ALA A 85 -18.29 -4.99 -6.83
N GLU A 86 -18.66 -6.02 -7.58
CA GLU A 86 -19.73 -6.95 -7.20
C GLU A 86 -19.46 -7.67 -5.87
N ARG A 87 -18.20 -7.70 -5.42
CA ARG A 87 -17.76 -8.27 -4.14
C ARG A 87 -16.73 -7.36 -3.47
N PRO A 88 -16.68 -7.30 -2.13
CA PRO A 88 -15.63 -6.58 -1.41
C PRO A 88 -14.25 -7.07 -1.83
N LEU A 89 -13.42 -6.18 -2.36
CA LEU A 89 -12.05 -6.49 -2.75
C LEU A 89 -11.10 -6.17 -1.58
N PRO A 90 -10.17 -7.08 -1.26
CA PRO A 90 -9.20 -6.79 -0.22
C PRO A 90 -8.20 -5.74 -0.72
N LEU A 91 -7.66 -4.93 0.20
CA LEU A 91 -6.49 -4.11 -0.06
C LEU A 91 -5.31 -5.02 -0.43
N ARG A 92 -4.69 -4.80 -1.60
CA ARG A 92 -3.58 -5.62 -2.11
C ARG A 92 -2.30 -4.81 -2.23
N PHE A 93 -1.17 -5.50 -2.16
CA PHE A 93 0.11 -4.92 -2.53
C PHE A 93 0.13 -4.56 -4.00
N SER A 94 0.85 -3.48 -4.33
CA SER A 94 1.11 -3.01 -5.69
C SER A 94 2.59 -2.70 -5.84
N GLU A 95 3.19 -3.05 -6.99
CA GLU A 95 4.59 -2.67 -7.28
C GLU A 95 4.78 -1.15 -7.29
N ALA A 96 3.73 -0.41 -7.66
CA ALA A 96 3.76 1.03 -7.80
C ALA A 96 3.44 1.78 -6.50
N LYS A 97 3.01 1.08 -5.43
CA LYS A 97 2.51 1.71 -4.19
C LYS A 97 3.04 1.00 -2.95
N ALA A 98 3.71 1.76 -2.08
CA ALA A 98 4.12 1.30 -0.76
C ALA A 98 2.92 1.29 0.21
N LEU A 99 2.89 0.35 1.14
CA LEU A 99 1.76 0.13 2.05
C LEU A 99 1.42 1.35 2.91
N TRP A 100 2.43 2.13 3.32
CA TRP A 100 2.20 3.31 4.15
C TRP A 100 1.26 4.33 3.49
N ARG A 101 1.18 4.34 2.15
CA ARG A 101 0.25 5.18 1.38
C ARG A 101 -1.21 4.75 1.52
N ASP A 102 -1.47 3.59 2.12
CA ASP A 102 -2.80 3.06 2.47
C ASP A 102 -3.00 2.97 3.99
N SER A 103 -2.11 3.59 4.78
CA SER A 103 -2.14 3.48 6.25
C SER A 103 -3.43 4.01 6.88
N SER A 104 -4.00 5.13 6.38
CA SER A 104 -5.28 5.64 6.89
C SER A 104 -6.40 4.64 6.71
N ALA A 105 -6.48 3.93 5.57
CA ALA A 105 -7.49 2.90 5.33
C ALA A 105 -7.40 1.77 6.36
N LEU A 106 -6.19 1.36 6.73
CA LEU A 106 -5.96 0.30 7.72
C LEU A 106 -6.42 0.69 9.14
N PHE A 107 -6.51 1.99 9.46
CA PHE A 107 -6.88 2.49 10.79
C PHE A 107 -8.32 3.02 10.87
N ARG A 108 -9.08 2.99 9.76
CA ARG A 108 -10.50 3.40 9.72
C ARG A 108 -11.43 2.36 10.35
N LEU A 109 -11.26 2.09 11.65
CA LEU A 109 -12.03 1.07 12.37
C LEU A 109 -13.52 1.39 12.51
N ARG A 110 -13.85 2.69 12.63
CA ARG A 110 -15.21 3.17 12.97
C ARG A 110 -15.90 3.88 11.81
N THR A 111 -15.52 3.55 10.57
CA THR A 111 -16.10 4.18 9.38
C THR A 111 -16.99 3.18 8.66
N SER A 112 -18.27 3.51 8.48
CA SER A 112 -19.23 2.62 7.80
C SER A 112 -18.73 2.21 6.42
N GLY A 113 -18.85 0.93 6.09
CA GLY A 113 -18.43 0.38 4.80
C GLY A 113 -16.94 0.00 4.73
N TYR A 114 -16.13 0.31 5.74
CA TYR A 114 -14.78 -0.25 5.84
C TYR A 114 -14.78 -1.46 6.77
N ARG A 115 -14.03 -2.50 6.38
CA ARG A 115 -13.74 -3.66 7.23
C ARG A 115 -12.22 -3.74 7.43
N PRO A 116 -11.67 -3.22 8.53
CA PRO A 116 -10.25 -3.36 8.83
C PRO A 116 -9.88 -4.83 9.08
N PRO A 117 -8.57 -5.18 9.09
CA PRO A 117 -8.15 -6.47 9.58
C PRO A 117 -8.62 -6.66 11.03
N LEU A 118 -9.26 -7.80 11.33
CA LEU A 118 -9.84 -8.08 12.65
C LEU A 118 -8.79 -8.09 13.77
N VAL A 119 -7.52 -8.34 13.45
CA VAL A 119 -6.43 -8.21 14.42
C VAL A 119 -6.22 -6.76 14.89
N VAL A 120 -6.48 -5.77 14.03
CA VAL A 120 -6.38 -4.34 14.38
C VAL A 120 -7.60 -3.93 15.23
N GLU A 121 -8.78 -4.44 14.89
CA GLU A 121 -9.99 -4.25 15.70
C GLU A 121 -9.85 -4.91 17.10
N TRP A 122 -9.32 -6.13 17.15
CA TRP A 122 -9.02 -6.81 18.42
C TRP A 122 -8.04 -6.00 19.28
N LEU A 123 -6.97 -5.46 18.68
CA LEU A 123 -6.05 -4.56 19.40
C LEU A 123 -6.74 -3.29 19.90
N ALA A 124 -7.68 -2.74 19.13
CA ALA A 124 -8.46 -1.58 19.54
C ALA A 124 -9.35 -1.89 20.76
N ASN A 125 -9.98 -3.07 20.78
CA ASN A 125 -10.78 -3.53 21.92
C ASN A 125 -9.92 -3.72 23.17
N LEU A 126 -8.75 -4.34 23.04
CA LEU A 126 -7.81 -4.48 24.16
C LEU A 126 -7.33 -3.12 24.71
N SER A 127 -7.11 -2.14 23.83
CA SER A 127 -6.77 -0.76 24.22
C SER A 127 -7.94 -0.09 24.96
N TRP A 128 -9.17 -0.26 24.45
CA TRP A 128 -10.39 0.28 25.06
C TRP A 128 -10.68 -0.32 26.45
N GLU A 129 -10.43 -1.62 26.63
CA GLU A 129 -10.54 -2.32 27.91
C GLU A 129 -9.41 -1.99 28.90
N GLY A 130 -8.39 -1.23 28.47
CA GLY A 130 -7.23 -0.89 29.30
C GLY A 130 -6.23 -2.02 29.49
N LEU A 131 -6.34 -3.11 28.71
CA LEU A 131 -5.40 -4.22 28.70
C LEU A 131 -4.12 -3.90 27.90
N VAL A 132 -4.20 -2.91 27.02
CA VAL A 132 -3.07 -2.31 26.31
C VAL A 132 -3.04 -0.82 26.62
N ALA A 133 -1.87 -0.27 26.91
CA ALA A 133 -1.74 1.15 27.22
C ALA A 133 -2.12 2.01 26.01
N SER A 134 -2.89 3.07 26.23
CA SER A 134 -3.41 3.94 25.17
C SER A 134 -2.32 4.71 24.41
N SER A 135 -1.13 4.84 25.00
CA SER A 135 0.05 5.51 24.41
C SER A 135 1.16 4.54 24.00
N GLU A 136 0.83 3.27 23.74
CA GLU A 136 1.82 2.28 23.33
C GLU A 136 2.06 2.33 21.82
N THR A 137 3.32 2.17 21.42
CA THR A 137 3.67 1.95 20.01
C THR A 137 3.80 0.46 19.72
N ARG A 138 2.92 -0.06 18.88
CA ARG A 138 3.04 -1.40 18.29
C ARG A 138 3.66 -1.31 16.90
N ARG A 139 3.97 -2.46 16.31
CA ARG A 139 4.43 -2.57 14.93
C ARG A 139 3.40 -3.34 14.13
N LEU A 140 2.81 -2.69 13.12
CA LEU A 140 2.02 -3.40 12.13
C LEU A 140 2.96 -4.09 11.14
N PHE A 141 2.75 -5.37 10.92
CA PHE A 141 3.50 -6.17 9.95
C PHE A 141 2.56 -6.68 8.88
N ALA A 142 2.87 -6.37 7.63
CA ALA A 142 2.12 -6.82 6.48
C ALA A 142 2.99 -7.70 5.60
N LEU A 143 2.42 -8.84 5.21
CA LEU A 143 2.97 -9.78 4.27
C LEU A 143 2.02 -9.88 3.10
N GLY A 144 2.55 -9.83 1.89
CA GLY A 144 1.73 -10.09 0.74
C GLY A 144 2.51 -10.48 -0.49
N MET A 145 1.76 -11.03 -1.41
CA MET A 145 2.20 -11.44 -2.73
C MET A 145 1.31 -10.71 -3.72
N ALA A 146 1.90 -10.10 -4.75
CA ALA A 146 1.14 -9.73 -5.91
C ALA A 146 1.30 -10.80 -6.97
N ASN A 147 0.17 -11.15 -7.57
CA ASN A 147 0.09 -12.11 -8.63
C ASN A 147 -0.80 -11.58 -9.75
N ASP A 148 -0.34 -11.77 -10.98
CA ASP A 148 -1.21 -11.70 -12.15
C ASP A 148 -1.59 -13.14 -12.51
N GLN A 149 -2.84 -13.49 -12.23
CA GLN A 149 -3.36 -14.85 -12.36
C GLN A 149 -2.47 -15.88 -11.62
N ALA A 150 -1.85 -16.79 -12.36
CA ALA A 150 -0.97 -17.84 -11.82
C ALA A 150 0.49 -17.40 -11.67
N LYS A 151 0.87 -16.23 -12.19
CA LYS A 151 2.24 -15.73 -12.13
C LYS A 151 2.42 -14.91 -10.85
N MET A 152 3.32 -15.35 -9.99
CA MET A 152 3.81 -14.54 -8.88
C MET A 152 4.72 -13.45 -9.43
N GLU A 153 4.38 -12.19 -9.20
CA GLU A 153 5.18 -11.04 -9.65
C GLU A 153 6.19 -10.65 -8.58
N PHE A 154 5.75 -10.52 -7.32
CA PHE A 154 6.63 -10.29 -6.19
C PHE A 154 6.02 -10.75 -4.87
N PHE A 155 6.90 -10.94 -3.87
CA PHE A 155 6.53 -11.01 -2.46
C PHE A 155 7.12 -9.80 -1.74
N ARG A 156 6.37 -9.22 -0.81
CA ARG A 156 6.82 -8.06 -0.05
C ARG A 156 6.48 -8.21 1.43
N SER A 157 7.39 -7.73 2.25
CA SER A 157 7.18 -7.57 3.68
C SER A 157 7.35 -6.10 4.02
N GLU A 158 6.33 -5.49 4.61
CA GLU A 158 6.35 -4.09 5.04
C GLU A 158 6.04 -3.97 6.52
N ARG A 159 6.60 -2.94 7.15
CA ARG A 159 6.45 -2.65 8.58
C ARG A 159 6.19 -1.18 8.75
N MET A 160 5.25 -0.82 9.63
CA MET A 160 5.03 0.56 10.03
C MET A 160 4.71 0.65 11.52
N PRO A 161 5.03 1.78 12.18
CA PRO A 161 4.60 2.00 13.55
C PRO A 161 3.08 2.11 13.61
N LEU A 162 2.49 1.58 14.67
CA LEU A 162 1.08 1.72 15.00
C LEU A 162 0.99 2.27 16.43
N ARG A 163 0.73 3.58 16.52
CA ARG A 163 0.37 4.25 17.77
C ARG A 163 -1.07 3.87 18.12
N THR A 164 -1.31 3.32 19.31
CA THR A 164 -2.63 2.83 19.72
C THR A 164 -3.69 3.93 19.76
N GLU A 165 -3.28 5.19 19.85
CA GLU A 165 -4.12 6.39 19.75
C GLU A 165 -4.92 6.43 18.44
N TYR A 166 -4.36 5.97 17.31
CA TYR A 166 -5.07 5.89 16.03
C TYR A 166 -6.28 4.93 16.07
N LEU A 167 -6.29 3.97 16.99
CA LEU A 167 -7.36 2.98 17.09
C LEU A 167 -8.60 3.55 17.82
N ALA A 168 -8.42 4.63 18.58
CA ALA A 168 -9.47 5.25 19.38
C ALA A 168 -9.92 6.61 18.83
N ASP A 169 -9.00 7.38 18.23
CA ASP A 169 -9.26 8.75 17.80
C ASP A 169 -9.50 8.86 16.28
N LYS A 170 -10.77 9.09 15.91
CA LYS A 170 -11.16 9.31 14.51
C LYS A 170 -10.54 10.59 13.93
N ALA A 171 -10.44 11.67 14.71
CA ALA A 171 -9.88 12.92 14.22
C ALA A 171 -8.39 12.78 13.88
N LEU A 172 -7.67 11.98 14.66
CA LEU A 172 -6.28 11.62 14.40
C LEU A 172 -6.14 10.78 13.10
N VAL A 173 -7.05 9.84 12.85
CA VAL A 173 -7.09 9.09 11.57
C VAL A 173 -7.43 10.01 10.39
N ASP A 174 -8.35 10.96 10.56
CA ASP A 174 -8.70 11.93 9.54
C ASP A 174 -7.50 12.88 9.25
N ALA A 175 -6.73 13.27 10.27
CA ALA A 175 -5.49 14.05 10.09
C ALA A 175 -4.39 13.27 9.34
N LEU A 176 -4.24 11.97 9.61
CA LEU A 176 -3.35 11.08 8.85
C LEU A 176 -3.80 10.98 7.38
N ASP A 177 -5.10 10.84 7.14
CA ASP A 177 -5.68 10.79 5.81
C ASP A 177 -5.42 12.08 5.02
N ASP A 178 -5.55 13.24 5.67
CA ASP A 178 -5.25 14.53 5.05
C ASP A 178 -3.74 14.70 4.77
N ALA A 179 -2.87 14.21 5.65
CA ALA A 179 -1.43 14.17 5.39
C ALA A 179 -1.09 13.31 4.16
N LEU A 180 -1.76 12.16 3.97
CA LEU A 180 -1.62 11.32 2.79
C LEU A 180 -2.15 12.01 1.52
N LYS A 181 -3.33 12.63 1.58
CA LYS A 181 -3.89 13.40 0.46
C LYS A 181 -2.94 14.51 0.02
N LEU A 182 -2.35 15.26 0.96
CA LEU A 182 -1.37 16.29 0.63
C LEU A 182 -0.18 15.74 -0.20
N ALA A 183 0.29 14.53 0.10
CA ALA A 183 1.36 13.90 -0.66
C ALA A 183 0.92 13.52 -2.08
N GLU A 184 -0.27 12.94 -2.23
CA GLU A 184 -0.85 12.61 -3.54
C GLU A 184 -1.11 13.89 -4.37
N ASP A 185 -1.60 14.95 -3.74
CA ASP A 185 -1.83 16.25 -4.34
C ASP A 185 -0.54 16.88 -4.87
N VAL A 186 0.53 16.85 -4.08
CA VAL A 186 1.87 17.31 -4.48
C VAL A 186 2.44 16.44 -5.59
N ALA A 187 2.27 15.11 -5.54
CA ALA A 187 2.68 14.21 -6.63
C ALA A 187 1.99 14.59 -7.95
N ARG A 188 0.69 14.89 -7.92
CA ARG A 188 -0.06 15.36 -9.10
C ARG A 188 0.47 16.69 -9.64
N GLN A 189 0.83 17.65 -8.78
CA GLN A 189 1.44 18.91 -9.21
C GLN A 189 2.84 18.68 -9.83
N LEU A 190 3.64 17.79 -9.23
CA LEU A 190 4.96 17.42 -9.73
C LEU A 190 4.88 16.75 -11.11
N TRP A 191 3.93 15.83 -11.30
CA TRP A 191 3.67 15.21 -12.60
C TRP A 191 3.30 16.26 -13.64
N GLY A 192 2.39 17.19 -13.31
CA GLY A 192 2.00 18.30 -14.19
C GLY A 192 3.19 19.17 -14.58
N ALA A 193 4.04 19.55 -13.63
CA ALA A 193 5.26 20.33 -13.90
C ALA A 193 6.26 19.56 -14.78
N THR A 194 6.39 18.26 -14.58
CA THR A 194 7.26 17.39 -15.39
C THR A 194 6.72 17.25 -16.81
N ARG A 195 5.39 17.19 -16.97
CA ARG A 195 4.75 17.25 -18.29
C ARG A 195 4.98 18.59 -18.98
N THR A 196 4.96 19.71 -18.24
CA THR A 196 5.34 21.03 -18.77
C THR A 196 6.79 21.03 -19.23
N LEU A 197 7.72 20.46 -18.46
CA LEU A 197 9.12 20.30 -18.86
C LEU A 197 9.24 19.55 -20.19
N ALA A 198 8.61 18.37 -20.30
CA ALA A 198 8.61 17.57 -21.51
C ALA A 198 8.01 18.31 -22.71
N THR A 199 6.92 19.06 -22.49
CA THR A 199 6.24 19.83 -23.53
C THR A 199 7.18 20.83 -24.20
N PHE A 200 7.87 21.65 -23.40
CA PHE A 200 8.78 22.67 -23.93
C PHE A 200 10.12 22.11 -24.43
N LEU A 201 10.47 20.87 -24.10
CA LEU A 201 11.63 20.19 -24.70
C LEU A 201 11.34 19.72 -26.13
N ILE A 202 10.11 19.22 -26.38
CA ILE A 202 9.67 18.72 -27.69
C ILE A 202 9.22 19.89 -28.59
N ALA A 203 8.41 20.79 -28.05
CA ALA A 203 7.86 21.95 -28.75
C ALA A 203 8.19 23.24 -27.96
N PRO A 204 9.39 23.84 -28.15
CA PRO A 204 9.82 25.02 -27.41
C PRO A 204 8.90 26.24 -27.57
N GLU A 205 8.09 26.27 -28.63
CA GLU A 205 7.16 27.36 -28.98
C GLU A 205 5.73 27.10 -28.52
N ALA A 206 5.48 26.07 -27.70
CA ALA A 206 4.14 25.67 -27.27
C ALA A 206 3.35 26.75 -26.47
N ASP A 207 4.00 27.85 -26.11
CA ASP A 207 3.43 29.05 -25.49
C ASP A 207 2.91 30.08 -26.52
N LEU A 208 3.21 29.94 -27.80
CA LEU A 208 2.74 30.84 -28.86
C LEU A 208 1.32 30.47 -29.33
N PRO A 209 0.53 31.46 -29.80
CA PRO A 209 -0.71 31.19 -30.52
C PRO A 209 -0.48 30.28 -31.73
N ASP A 210 -1.38 29.32 -31.96
CA ASP A 210 -1.36 28.35 -33.07
C ASP A 210 -0.13 27.40 -33.13
N ALA A 211 0.69 27.36 -32.09
CA ALA A 211 1.83 26.44 -32.03
C ALA A 211 1.41 24.97 -31.93
N HIS A 212 2.18 24.10 -32.58
CA HIS A 212 1.98 22.66 -32.48
C HIS A 212 2.23 22.17 -31.05
N LYS A 213 1.31 21.37 -30.52
CA LYS A 213 1.44 20.72 -29.22
C LYS A 213 1.89 19.28 -29.40
N PRO A 214 2.83 18.79 -28.57
CA PRO A 214 3.29 17.41 -28.65
C PRO A 214 2.15 16.44 -28.33
N GLN A 215 2.19 15.26 -28.94
CA GLN A 215 1.20 14.22 -28.67
C GLN A 215 1.41 13.63 -27.28
N ALA A 216 0.35 13.05 -26.71
CA ALA A 216 0.44 12.44 -25.38
C ALA A 216 1.44 11.27 -25.35
N GLU A 217 1.54 10.51 -26.45
CA GLU A 217 2.49 9.40 -26.63
C GLU A 217 3.94 9.88 -26.49
N ASP A 218 4.31 10.95 -27.19
CA ASP A 218 5.66 11.51 -27.18
C ASP A 218 6.07 11.98 -25.78
N LEU A 219 5.13 12.62 -25.07
CA LEU A 219 5.34 13.07 -23.70
C LEU A 219 5.56 11.88 -22.75
N ASN A 220 4.75 10.83 -22.88
CA ASN A 220 4.88 9.64 -22.04
C ASN A 220 6.19 8.91 -22.31
N GLN A 221 6.60 8.79 -23.57
CA GLN A 221 7.88 8.17 -23.95
C GLN A 221 9.08 8.94 -23.39
N LEU A 222 9.04 10.27 -23.42
CA LEU A 222 10.09 11.11 -22.87
C LEU A 222 10.13 11.09 -21.33
N MET A 223 8.96 11.11 -20.68
CA MET A 223 8.84 11.17 -19.22
C MET A 223 9.10 9.83 -18.54
N GLY A 224 8.80 8.70 -19.19
CA GLY A 224 8.95 7.36 -18.62
C GLY A 224 10.34 7.11 -17.99
N PRO A 225 11.45 7.34 -18.73
CA PRO A 225 12.81 7.18 -18.20
C PRO A 225 13.16 8.10 -17.03
N TRP A 226 12.49 9.24 -16.85
CA TRP A 226 12.80 10.17 -15.76
C TRP A 226 12.41 9.62 -14.40
N GLY A 227 11.34 8.80 -14.34
CA GLY A 227 10.90 8.13 -13.13
C GLY A 227 10.59 9.09 -11.97
N VAL A 228 10.04 10.27 -12.27
CA VAL A 228 9.87 11.37 -11.30
C VAL A 228 9.06 10.95 -10.07
N GLU A 229 7.96 10.25 -10.28
CA GLU A 229 7.09 9.78 -9.19
C GLU A 229 7.78 8.73 -8.33
N ARG A 230 8.52 7.80 -8.95
CA ARG A 230 9.27 6.77 -8.21
C ARG A 230 10.29 7.42 -7.28
N ARG A 231 11.02 8.44 -7.75
CA ARG A 231 12.00 9.18 -6.93
C ARG A 231 11.32 9.97 -5.82
N TYR A 232 10.17 10.58 -6.11
CA TYR A 232 9.37 11.32 -5.14
C TYR A 232 8.91 10.40 -4.00
N TRP A 233 8.17 9.33 -4.32
CA TRP A 233 7.61 8.43 -3.32
C TRP A 233 8.68 7.71 -2.49
N ALA A 234 9.78 7.27 -3.11
CA ALA A 234 10.86 6.60 -2.40
C ALA A 234 11.52 7.49 -1.33
N ARG A 235 11.59 8.81 -1.56
CA ARG A 235 12.17 9.77 -0.59
C ARG A 235 11.24 10.09 0.57
N LEU A 236 9.94 9.91 0.40
CA LEU A 236 8.95 10.29 1.39
C LEU A 236 8.77 9.28 2.53
N GLU A 237 9.06 7.99 2.30
CA GLU A 237 8.73 6.91 3.22
C GLU A 237 9.26 7.15 4.65
N ALA A 238 10.56 7.41 4.80
CA ALA A 238 11.14 7.62 6.13
C ALA A 238 10.53 8.83 6.86
N SER A 239 10.27 9.92 6.14
CA SER A 239 9.66 11.12 6.71
C SER A 239 8.19 10.89 7.06
N PHE A 240 7.46 10.12 6.25
CA PHE A 240 6.08 9.77 6.55
C PHE A 240 5.99 8.90 7.81
N MET A 241 6.90 7.93 7.99
CA MET A 241 6.95 7.13 9.23
C MET A 241 7.18 8.00 10.47
N ALA A 242 8.01 9.03 10.35
CA ALA A 242 8.20 10.02 11.43
C ALA A 242 6.93 10.84 11.68
N THR A 243 6.25 11.32 10.63
CA THR A 243 4.95 12.00 10.74
C THR A 243 3.91 11.11 11.41
N LEU A 244 3.78 9.85 10.98
CA LEU A 244 2.86 8.87 11.54
C LEU A 244 3.12 8.64 13.04
N ALA A 245 4.38 8.62 13.46
CA ALA A 245 4.75 8.46 14.86
C ALA A 245 4.50 9.71 15.71
N ALA A 246 4.69 10.91 15.14
CA ALA A 246 4.63 12.21 15.84
C ALA A 246 3.23 12.84 15.89
N LEU A 247 2.36 12.51 14.94
CA LEU A 247 1.00 13.04 14.83
C LEU A 247 0.17 12.95 16.14
N PRO A 248 0.22 11.86 16.94
CA PRO A 248 -0.52 11.80 18.20
C PRO A 248 -0.02 12.78 19.28
N ASP A 249 1.25 13.17 19.22
CA ASP A 249 1.90 13.98 20.27
C ASP A 249 1.85 15.48 19.93
N ASP A 250 2.17 15.86 18.69
CA ASP A 250 2.10 17.24 18.19
C ASP A 250 1.61 17.26 16.73
N PRO A 251 0.28 17.25 16.50
CA PRO A 251 -0.28 17.25 15.16
C PRO A 251 0.15 18.46 14.32
N SER A 252 0.29 19.63 14.95
CA SER A 252 0.60 20.88 14.26
C SER A 252 2.02 20.86 13.72
N ASP A 253 3.00 20.51 14.56
CA ASP A 253 4.39 20.44 14.14
C ASP A 253 4.64 19.28 13.16
N ALA A 254 4.02 18.11 13.40
CA ALA A 254 4.11 16.96 12.50
C ALA A 254 3.62 17.30 11.08
N VAL A 255 2.46 17.96 10.97
CA VAL A 255 1.91 18.39 9.67
C VAL A 255 2.78 19.47 9.03
N LYS A 256 3.28 20.44 9.79
CA LYS A 256 4.18 21.50 9.27
C LYS A 256 5.47 20.93 8.71
N THR A 257 6.10 20.02 9.46
CA THR A 257 7.30 19.28 9.03
C THR A 257 7.01 18.47 7.78
N TRP A 258 5.88 17.75 7.75
CA TRP A 258 5.46 16.99 6.58
C TRP A 258 5.29 17.85 5.33
N ARG A 259 4.55 18.97 5.41
CA ARG A 259 4.38 19.92 4.30
C ARG A 259 5.72 20.44 3.76
N THR A 260 6.65 20.74 4.67
CA THR A 260 8.01 21.19 4.31
C THR A 260 8.75 20.11 3.52
N THR A 261 8.72 18.87 4.01
CA THR A 261 9.30 17.72 3.32
C THR A 261 8.68 17.49 1.94
N LEU A 262 7.35 17.55 1.82
CA LEU A 262 6.66 17.40 0.53
C LEU A 262 7.12 18.44 -0.48
N LYS A 263 7.16 19.72 -0.07
CA LYS A 263 7.60 20.84 -0.91
C LYS A 263 9.05 20.63 -1.37
N GLN A 264 9.96 20.35 -0.45
CA GLN A 264 11.38 20.14 -0.75
C GLN A 264 11.60 18.94 -1.68
N THR A 265 10.93 17.82 -1.41
CA THR A 265 11.07 16.59 -2.19
C THR A 265 10.58 16.78 -3.63
N ALA A 266 9.45 17.49 -3.82
CA ALA A 266 8.94 17.81 -5.15
C ALA A 266 9.92 18.69 -5.95
N TRP A 267 10.47 19.73 -5.33
CA TRP A 267 11.47 20.59 -5.97
C TRP A 267 12.74 19.83 -6.34
N GLN A 268 13.25 19.00 -5.43
CA GLN A 268 14.43 18.18 -5.69
C GLN A 268 14.20 17.18 -6.82
N ALA A 269 13.01 16.58 -6.89
CA ALA A 269 12.67 15.64 -7.96
C ALA A 269 12.64 16.33 -9.33
N LEU A 270 12.00 17.50 -9.44
CA LEU A 270 11.94 18.26 -10.69
C LEU A 270 13.32 18.80 -11.09
N ASN A 271 14.04 19.44 -10.16
CA ASN A 271 15.36 20.03 -10.45
C ASN A 271 16.37 18.96 -10.83
N GLY A 272 16.35 17.79 -10.17
CA GLY A 272 17.24 16.69 -10.51
C GLY A 272 17.08 16.20 -11.96
N ILE A 273 15.87 16.31 -12.54
CA ILE A 273 15.64 16.02 -13.97
C ILE A 273 16.14 17.19 -14.82
N ALA A 274 15.71 18.41 -14.52
CA ALA A 274 16.08 19.60 -15.28
C ALA A 274 17.60 19.77 -15.41
N ASP A 275 18.33 19.58 -14.32
CA ASP A 275 19.80 19.73 -14.27
C ASP A 275 20.50 18.62 -15.08
N SER A 276 19.92 17.42 -15.16
CA SER A 276 20.45 16.31 -15.96
C SER A 276 20.32 16.51 -17.48
N LEU A 277 19.45 17.41 -17.92
CA LEU A 277 19.19 17.68 -19.34
C LEU A 277 20.17 18.72 -19.94
N GLY A 278 21.05 19.30 -19.12
CA GLY A 278 22.06 20.27 -19.54
C GLY A 278 21.55 21.71 -19.66
N THR A 279 22.32 22.57 -20.35
CA THR A 279 22.15 24.04 -20.33
C THR A 279 21.77 24.64 -21.68
N ALA A 280 21.34 23.82 -22.65
CA ALA A 280 20.89 24.34 -23.94
C ALA A 280 19.70 25.30 -23.76
N PRO A 281 19.56 26.37 -24.59
CA PRO A 281 18.52 27.38 -24.41
C PRO A 281 17.10 26.81 -24.30
N LYS A 282 16.76 25.79 -25.09
CA LYS A 282 15.48 25.08 -25.00
C LYS A 282 15.24 24.41 -23.64
N VAL A 283 16.30 23.84 -23.05
CA VAL A 283 16.24 23.18 -21.73
C VAL A 283 16.05 24.22 -20.63
N LEU A 284 16.73 25.36 -20.73
CA LEU A 284 16.55 26.48 -19.79
C LEU A 284 15.11 27.02 -19.84
N LYS A 285 14.57 27.26 -21.04
CA LYS A 285 13.17 27.68 -21.21
C LYS A 285 12.21 26.66 -20.59
N ALA A 286 12.37 25.38 -20.94
CA ALA A 286 11.51 24.31 -20.44
C ALA A 286 11.58 24.18 -18.90
N SER A 287 12.78 24.33 -18.34
CA SER A 287 13.00 24.30 -16.89
C SER A 287 12.29 25.47 -16.20
N VAL A 288 12.43 26.70 -16.71
CA VAL A 288 11.75 27.87 -16.13
C VAL A 288 10.23 27.68 -16.14
N GLN A 289 9.67 27.22 -17.25
CA GLN A 289 8.22 26.97 -17.37
C GLN A 289 7.75 25.88 -16.40
N ALA A 290 8.47 24.78 -16.30
CA ALA A 290 8.16 23.69 -15.36
C ALA A 290 8.25 24.13 -13.90
N ARG A 291 9.27 24.92 -13.54
CA ARG A 291 9.42 25.47 -12.18
C ARG A 291 8.28 26.43 -11.86
N GLY A 292 7.85 27.27 -12.79
CA GLY A 292 6.68 28.14 -12.64
C GLY A 292 5.40 27.34 -12.37
N GLN A 293 5.16 26.29 -13.16
CA GLN A 293 4.02 25.38 -12.98
C GLN A 293 4.05 24.71 -11.60
N LEU A 294 5.21 24.19 -11.17
CA LEU A 294 5.34 23.56 -9.87
C LEU A 294 5.10 24.56 -8.73
N ALA A 295 5.67 25.77 -8.81
CA ALA A 295 5.50 26.80 -7.79
C ALA A 295 4.02 27.17 -7.60
N ALA A 296 3.30 27.41 -8.69
CA ALA A 296 1.87 27.72 -8.66
C ALA A 296 1.04 26.54 -8.13
N GLY A 297 1.35 25.32 -8.56
CA GLY A 297 0.70 24.10 -8.10
C GLY A 297 0.90 23.87 -6.60
N LEU A 298 2.13 24.01 -6.11
CA LEU A 298 2.45 23.85 -4.69
C LEU A 298 1.80 24.94 -3.83
N ALA A 299 1.73 26.20 -4.29
CA ALA A 299 1.03 27.25 -3.56
C ALA A 299 -0.47 26.97 -3.41
N LYS A 300 -1.07 26.26 -4.37
CA LYS A 300 -2.49 25.84 -4.32
C LYS A 300 -2.74 24.73 -3.30
N VAL A 301 -1.84 23.73 -3.21
CA VAL A 301 -2.08 22.51 -2.41
C VAL A 301 -1.38 22.52 -1.05
N LEU A 302 -0.35 23.37 -0.87
CA LEU A 302 0.34 23.60 0.41
C LEU A 302 0.20 25.09 0.79
N PRO A 303 -1.00 25.54 1.20
CA PRO A 303 -1.18 26.91 1.67
C PRO A 303 -0.30 27.18 2.90
N ALA A 304 0.12 28.45 3.02
CA ALA A 304 1.00 28.94 4.08
C ALA A 304 0.43 28.70 5.49
#